data_AF-A0A838F4G7-F1
#
_entry.id   AF-A0A838F4G7-F1
#
_cell.length_a   1.000
_cell.length_b   1.000
_cell.length_c   1.000
_cell.angle_alpha   90.00
_cell.angle_beta   90.00
_cell.angle_gamma   90.00
#
_symmetry.space_group_name_H-M   'P 1'
#
loop_
_entity.id
_entity.type
_entity.pdbx_description
1 polymer ?
#
loop_
_entity_poly.entity_id
_entity_poly.type
_entity_poly.pdbx_seq_one_letter_code
_entity_poly.pdbx_strand_id
1 'polypeptide(L)'
;MSNVKRWLITGASGAIGLQVIKRMFKDNFANIEVVASDVRPLPRFLIHEKLSFLKLDIRSPEAKHLVSEGGFYGIIHLASIVSPGKHSNREFEYSVDVLGTKNILEAAEAGEVKQIIVTSSGAAYGYHKDLPEWITEDEPVKGNEVFAYSWHKKCVEDMLLEYRDKLPGLKQLIIRPGTILGDMMKNQITDLFEKPVVIGVHGSDSPFVFIWDQDVAEIIYQGMLNQKTGIFNLAGDGKVTNIELAKILKKPLVKIPAPVLRGALGILKKFNLTQYGPDQIDFLKYRPVLDNQRLKSVFGYTPVYTSIQVLQRYLNPQRTFLVKNKEQKIQLTPLEVFIHHDRLDDLIWETDLAEKKQQDELLDWISFFEGQRAGQIHLVEKNSKMASHTSTYVNVRSTGEADNLKKQLEGQKGYHSL
;
A
#
# COMPACT_ATOMS: atom_id res chain seq x y z
N MET A 1 -27.28 -20.41 -10.11
CA MET A 1 -26.69 -19.13 -9.64
C MET A 1 -25.23 -19.41 -9.32
N SER A 2 -24.29 -18.82 -10.04
CA SER A 2 -22.88 -18.88 -9.63
C SER A 2 -22.79 -18.25 -8.24
N ASN A 3 -22.27 -18.99 -7.25
CA ASN A 3 -22.25 -18.55 -5.86
C ASN A 3 -21.29 -17.35 -5.75
N VAL A 4 -21.82 -16.13 -5.73
CA VAL A 4 -21.04 -14.88 -5.61
C VAL A 4 -20.29 -14.94 -4.29
N LYS A 5 -18.95 -14.81 -4.34
CA LYS A 5 -18.13 -14.85 -3.13
C LYS A 5 -18.07 -13.46 -2.52
N ARG A 6 -18.43 -13.36 -1.24
CA ARG A 6 -18.32 -12.12 -0.47
C ARG A 6 -16.97 -12.05 0.25
N TRP A 7 -16.28 -10.92 0.13
CA TRP A 7 -14.96 -10.69 0.71
C TRP A 7 -14.95 -9.44 1.59
N LEU A 8 -14.25 -9.50 2.72
CA LEU A 8 -13.97 -8.34 3.56
C LEU A 8 -12.55 -7.84 3.29
N ILE A 9 -12.37 -6.52 3.12
CA ILE A 9 -11.05 -5.88 3.13
C ILE A 9 -10.97 -4.98 4.34
N THR A 10 -10.15 -5.32 5.34
CA THR A 10 -9.85 -4.42 6.47
C THR A 10 -8.64 -3.56 6.14
N GLY A 11 -8.60 -2.29 6.58
CA GLY A 11 -7.55 -1.35 6.19
C GLY A 11 -7.69 -0.88 4.74
N ALA A 12 -8.93 -0.90 4.23
CA ALA A 12 -9.25 -0.64 2.83
C ALA A 12 -8.89 0.79 2.39
N SER A 13 -8.90 1.76 3.31
CA SER A 13 -8.53 3.16 3.04
C SER A 13 -7.02 3.39 3.17
N GLY A 14 -6.23 2.34 3.46
CA GLY A 14 -4.77 2.36 3.40
C GLY A 14 -4.26 2.32 1.95
N ALA A 15 -2.99 2.70 1.75
CA ALA A 15 -2.41 2.78 0.41
C ALA A 15 -2.50 1.45 -0.37
N ILE A 16 -2.20 0.32 0.27
CA ILE A 16 -2.34 -1.01 -0.35
C ILE A 16 -3.82 -1.38 -0.55
N GLY A 17 -4.70 -1.06 0.40
CA GLY A 17 -6.14 -1.30 0.26
C GLY A 17 -6.75 -0.62 -0.95
N LEU A 18 -6.38 0.65 -1.17
CA LEU A 18 -6.80 1.41 -2.36
C LEU A 18 -6.24 0.79 -3.65
N GLN A 19 -4.99 0.33 -3.66
CA GLN A 19 -4.42 -0.35 -4.84
C GLN A 19 -5.08 -1.68 -5.13
N VAL A 20 -5.43 -2.46 -4.10
CA VAL A 20 -6.18 -3.72 -4.25
C VAL A 20 -7.57 -3.46 -4.82
N ILE A 21 -8.30 -2.49 -4.27
CA ILE A 21 -9.61 -2.08 -4.78
C ILE A 21 -9.48 -1.60 -6.24
N LYS A 22 -8.50 -0.73 -6.54
CA LYS A 22 -8.20 -0.29 -7.91
C LYS A 22 -7.95 -1.45 -8.85
N ARG A 23 -7.20 -2.46 -8.41
CA ARG A 23 -6.97 -3.65 -9.22
C ARG A 23 -8.26 -4.44 -9.48
N MET A 24 -9.16 -4.54 -8.49
CA MET A 24 -10.46 -5.21 -8.66
C MET A 24 -11.36 -4.50 -9.68
N PHE A 25 -11.32 -3.16 -9.74
CA PHE A 25 -12.07 -2.39 -10.75
C PHE A 25 -11.68 -2.77 -12.19
N LYS A 26 -10.40 -3.08 -12.45
CA LYS A 26 -9.92 -3.44 -13.80
C LYS A 26 -10.66 -4.65 -14.40
N ASP A 27 -11.09 -5.59 -13.56
CA ASP A 27 -11.81 -6.79 -13.98
C ASP A 27 -13.28 -6.78 -13.54
N ASN A 28 -13.85 -5.59 -13.29
CA ASN A 28 -15.24 -5.41 -12.85
C ASN A 28 -15.60 -6.33 -11.65
N PHE A 29 -14.66 -6.45 -10.71
CA PHE A 29 -14.71 -7.29 -9.52
C PHE A 29 -14.89 -8.81 -9.78
N ALA A 30 -14.78 -9.31 -11.02
CA ALA A 30 -14.78 -10.74 -11.36
C ALA A 30 -15.86 -11.60 -10.62
N ASN A 31 -17.07 -11.05 -10.46
CA ASN A 31 -18.19 -11.67 -9.72
C ASN A 31 -17.96 -11.85 -8.21
N ILE A 32 -17.24 -10.91 -7.59
CA ILE A 32 -16.99 -10.83 -6.15
C ILE A 32 -17.72 -9.61 -5.57
N GLU A 33 -18.34 -9.80 -4.41
CA GLU A 33 -18.83 -8.71 -3.59
C GLU A 33 -17.78 -8.35 -2.53
N VAL A 34 -17.53 -7.06 -2.36
CA VAL A 34 -16.53 -6.55 -1.44
C VAL A 34 -17.18 -5.64 -0.41
N VAL A 35 -16.94 -5.98 0.85
CA VAL A 35 -17.14 -5.07 1.98
C VAL A 35 -15.77 -4.51 2.34
N ALA A 36 -15.56 -3.23 2.06
CA ALA A 36 -14.37 -2.49 2.47
C ALA A 36 -14.58 -1.90 3.86
N SER A 37 -13.53 -1.93 4.68
CA SER A 37 -13.59 -1.48 6.06
C SER A 37 -12.30 -0.81 6.50
N ASP A 38 -12.43 0.32 7.19
CA ASP A 38 -11.34 1.07 7.82
C ASP A 38 -11.94 2.07 8.84
N VAL A 39 -11.12 2.59 9.75
CA VAL A 39 -11.50 3.68 10.66
C VAL A 39 -11.59 5.03 9.91
N ARG A 40 -10.97 5.12 8.73
CA ARG A 40 -11.03 6.27 7.80
C ARG A 40 -11.95 5.96 6.63
N PRO A 41 -12.74 6.93 6.13
CA PRO A 41 -13.62 6.69 4.99
C PRO A 41 -12.83 6.32 3.72
N LEU A 42 -13.44 5.54 2.84
CA LEU A 42 -12.96 5.44 1.46
C LEU A 42 -13.13 6.79 0.75
N PRO A 43 -12.28 7.09 -0.25
CA PRO A 43 -12.52 8.21 -1.15
C PRO A 43 -13.90 8.14 -1.81
N ARG A 44 -14.63 9.25 -1.82
CA ARG A 44 -16.04 9.31 -2.24
C ARG A 44 -16.30 8.85 -3.68
N PHE A 45 -15.29 8.94 -4.54
CA PHE A 45 -15.38 8.52 -5.93
C PHE A 45 -15.26 7.01 -6.14
N LEU A 46 -14.82 6.24 -5.13
CA LEU A 46 -14.77 4.78 -5.21
C LEU A 46 -16.17 4.18 -5.00
N ILE A 47 -16.97 4.23 -6.05
CA ILE A 47 -18.34 3.73 -6.07
C ILE A 47 -18.43 2.58 -7.07
N HIS A 48 -18.92 1.44 -6.61
CA HIS A 48 -19.23 0.29 -7.44
C HIS A 48 -20.38 -0.50 -6.82
N GLU A 49 -21.27 -1.09 -7.62
CA GLU A 49 -22.41 -1.86 -7.10
C GLU A 49 -21.97 -3.04 -6.21
N LYS A 50 -20.78 -3.59 -6.47
CA LYS A 50 -20.16 -4.69 -5.73
C LYS A 50 -19.21 -4.23 -4.62
N LEU A 51 -19.11 -2.93 -4.35
CA LEU A 51 -18.24 -2.37 -3.32
C LEU A 51 -19.10 -1.58 -2.31
N SER A 52 -19.18 -2.11 -1.10
CA SER A 52 -19.77 -1.42 0.04
C SER A 52 -18.66 -0.98 1.00
N PHE A 53 -18.88 0.10 1.76
CA PHE A 53 -17.95 0.57 2.78
C PHE A 53 -18.59 0.57 4.17
N LEU A 54 -17.84 0.11 5.17
CA LEU A 54 -18.21 0.18 6.59
C LEU A 54 -17.08 0.81 7.40
N LYS A 55 -17.36 1.96 8.03
CA LYS A 55 -16.43 2.57 8.98
C LYS A 55 -16.39 1.70 10.23
N LEU A 56 -15.23 1.10 10.51
CA LEU A 56 -15.11 0.09 11.55
C LEU A 56 -13.67 -0.01 12.04
N ASP A 57 -13.52 -0.20 13.35
CA ASP A 57 -12.26 -0.50 14.00
C ASP A 57 -12.16 -2.01 14.21
N ILE A 58 -11.09 -2.65 13.76
CA ILE A 58 -10.90 -4.10 13.87
C ILE A 58 -10.85 -4.62 15.31
N ARG A 59 -10.68 -3.72 16.30
CA ARG A 59 -10.70 -4.05 17.73
C ARG A 59 -12.11 -4.12 18.30
N SER A 60 -13.11 -3.62 17.56
CA SER A 60 -14.44 -3.41 18.09
C SER A 60 -15.28 -4.70 18.10
N PRO A 61 -16.26 -4.81 19.02
CA PRO A 61 -17.21 -5.92 19.01
C PRO A 61 -18.02 -6.00 17.71
N GLU A 62 -18.33 -4.85 17.10
CA GLU A 62 -19.04 -4.78 15.81
C GLU A 62 -18.22 -5.44 14.69
N ALA A 63 -16.88 -5.38 14.75
CA ALA A 63 -16.03 -6.05 13.78
C ALA A 63 -16.12 -7.56 13.91
N LYS A 64 -16.13 -8.05 15.17
CA LYS A 64 -16.31 -9.46 15.47
C LYS A 64 -17.68 -9.96 14.99
N HIS A 65 -18.74 -9.21 15.28
CA HIS A 65 -20.09 -9.53 14.81
C HIS A 65 -20.20 -9.50 13.28
N LEU A 66 -19.67 -8.47 12.63
CA LEU A 66 -19.68 -8.36 11.17
C LEU A 66 -19.02 -9.57 10.53
N VAL A 67 -17.83 -9.96 10.98
CA VAL A 67 -17.08 -11.07 10.37
C VAL A 67 -17.76 -12.41 10.63
N SER A 68 -18.22 -12.66 11.86
CA SER A 68 -18.84 -13.94 12.24
C SER A 68 -20.20 -14.16 11.56
N GLU A 69 -21.05 -13.14 11.49
CA GLU A 69 -22.41 -13.25 10.95
C GLU A 69 -22.54 -12.79 9.49
N GLY A 70 -21.49 -12.18 8.93
CA GLY A 70 -21.53 -11.53 7.61
C GLY A 70 -21.47 -12.47 6.41
N GLY A 71 -21.29 -13.79 6.63
CA GLY A 71 -21.23 -14.78 5.55
C GLY A 71 -20.05 -14.57 4.59
N PHE A 72 -18.90 -14.12 5.10
CA PHE A 72 -17.73 -13.87 4.27
C PHE A 72 -17.07 -15.17 3.82
N TYR A 73 -16.81 -15.28 2.53
CA TYR A 73 -15.99 -16.36 1.98
C TYR A 73 -14.52 -16.18 2.40
N GLY A 74 -14.01 -14.95 2.34
CA GLY A 74 -12.62 -14.65 2.62
C GLY A 74 -12.39 -13.23 3.14
N ILE A 75 -11.22 -13.04 3.77
CA ILE A 75 -10.79 -11.76 4.34
C ILE A 75 -9.43 -11.39 3.76
N ILE A 76 -9.29 -10.15 3.30
CA ILE A 76 -8.02 -9.49 2.99
C ILE A 76 -7.72 -8.54 4.16
N HIS A 77 -6.83 -8.96 5.05
CA HIS A 77 -6.50 -8.25 6.27
C HIS A 77 -5.26 -7.35 6.08
N LEU A 78 -5.50 -6.07 5.81
CA LEU A 78 -4.47 -5.04 5.58
C LEU A 78 -4.36 -4.02 6.72
N ALA A 79 -5.27 -4.06 7.69
CA ALA A 79 -5.31 -3.11 8.80
C ALA A 79 -4.09 -3.29 9.72
N SER A 80 -3.22 -2.29 9.75
CA SER A 80 -2.04 -2.25 10.62
C SER A 80 -1.48 -0.83 10.68
N ILE A 81 -0.82 -0.47 11.78
CA ILE A 81 -0.12 0.81 11.95
C ILE A 81 1.34 0.63 11.51
N VAL A 82 1.65 1.06 10.28
CA VAL A 82 3.01 0.98 9.71
C VAL A 82 3.85 2.22 10.05
N SER A 83 3.21 3.39 10.09
CA SER A 83 3.83 4.68 10.41
C SER A 83 3.07 5.32 11.56
N PRO A 84 3.53 5.14 12.81
CA PRO A 84 2.92 5.74 13.98
C PRO A 84 2.79 7.26 13.86
N GLY A 85 1.61 7.80 14.18
CA GLY A 85 1.42 9.25 14.28
C GLY A 85 2.13 9.83 15.51
N LYS A 86 2.25 11.17 15.58
CA LYS A 86 2.90 11.88 16.71
C LYS A 86 2.34 11.54 18.11
N HIS A 87 1.09 11.08 18.18
CA HIS A 87 0.39 10.72 19.42
C HIS A 87 0.18 9.21 19.59
N SER A 88 0.79 8.40 18.72
CA SER A 88 0.76 6.94 18.82
C SER A 88 1.71 6.49 19.92
N ASN A 89 1.38 5.36 20.55
CA ASN A 89 2.26 4.68 21.49
C ASN A 89 2.19 3.16 21.24
N ARG A 90 3.17 2.44 21.80
CA ARG A 90 3.32 0.99 21.61
C ARG A 90 2.08 0.20 22.04
N GLU A 91 1.42 0.57 23.13
CA GLU A 91 0.23 -0.14 23.63
C GLU A 91 -0.95 0.00 22.66
N PHE A 92 -1.16 1.22 22.15
CA PHE A 92 -2.17 1.49 21.14
C PHE A 92 -1.85 0.72 19.85
N GLU A 93 -0.61 0.77 19.38
CA GLU A 93 -0.16 0.02 18.19
C GLU A 93 -0.36 -1.48 18.37
N TYR A 94 0.01 -2.05 19.52
CA TYR A 94 -0.19 -3.45 19.84
C TYR A 94 -1.68 -3.82 19.87
N SER A 95 -2.52 -2.93 20.42
CA SER A 95 -3.97 -3.15 20.46
C SER A 95 -4.57 -3.25 19.06
N VAL A 96 -4.04 -2.49 18.09
CA VAL A 96 -4.52 -2.50 16.70
C VAL A 96 -3.90 -3.68 15.95
N ASP A 97 -2.57 -3.75 15.90
CA ASP A 97 -1.84 -4.70 15.06
C ASP A 97 -1.95 -6.15 15.55
N VAL A 98 -1.96 -6.39 16.86
CA VAL A 98 -1.93 -7.75 17.42
C VAL A 98 -3.31 -8.14 17.91
N LEU A 99 -3.90 -7.37 18.83
CA LEU A 99 -5.21 -7.71 19.39
C LEU A 99 -6.35 -7.53 18.37
N GLY A 100 -6.25 -6.53 17.49
CA GLY A 100 -7.19 -6.36 16.38
C GLY A 100 -7.12 -7.51 15.39
N THR A 101 -5.92 -7.98 15.01
CA THR A 101 -5.78 -9.18 14.17
C THR A 101 -6.31 -10.43 14.86
N LYS A 102 -6.04 -10.60 16.16
CA LYS A 102 -6.63 -11.69 16.95
C LYS A 102 -8.16 -11.67 16.91
N ASN A 103 -8.77 -10.49 17.06
CA ASN A 103 -10.22 -10.32 16.98
C ASN A 103 -10.77 -10.77 15.61
N ILE A 104 -10.11 -10.40 14.52
CA ILE A 104 -10.48 -10.82 13.15
C ILE A 104 -10.33 -12.34 12.97
N LEU A 105 -9.26 -12.95 13.49
CA LEU A 105 -9.05 -14.41 13.40
C LEU A 105 -10.10 -15.19 14.18
N GLU A 106 -10.41 -14.78 15.41
CA GLU A 106 -11.47 -15.40 16.22
C GLU A 106 -12.84 -15.27 15.53
N ALA A 107 -13.12 -14.12 14.92
CA ALA A 107 -14.36 -13.90 14.20
C ALA A 107 -14.42 -14.71 12.90
N ALA A 108 -13.29 -14.87 12.22
CA ALA A 108 -13.17 -15.68 11.01
C ALA A 108 -13.40 -17.17 11.30
N GLU A 109 -12.92 -17.66 12.45
CA GLU A 109 -13.23 -18.99 12.96
C GLU A 109 -14.74 -19.16 13.22
N ALA A 110 -15.35 -18.22 13.94
CA ALA A 110 -16.78 -18.26 14.25
C ALA A 110 -17.68 -18.17 12.99
N GLY A 111 -17.28 -17.38 12.00
CA GLY A 111 -18.00 -17.24 10.72
C GLY A 111 -17.63 -18.25 9.65
N GLU A 112 -16.84 -19.27 10.00
CA GLU A 112 -16.37 -20.33 9.10
C GLU A 112 -15.73 -19.84 7.79
N VAL A 113 -14.99 -18.73 7.86
CA VAL A 113 -14.32 -18.10 6.72
C VAL A 113 -13.35 -19.11 6.08
N LYS A 114 -13.35 -19.17 4.74
CA LYS A 114 -12.58 -20.17 4.00
C LYS A 114 -11.15 -19.73 3.69
N GLN A 115 -10.87 -18.43 3.65
CA GLN A 115 -9.54 -17.92 3.38
C GLN A 115 -9.25 -16.58 4.08
N ILE A 116 -8.04 -16.43 4.59
CA ILE A 116 -7.49 -15.14 5.03
C ILE A 116 -6.19 -14.83 4.28
N ILE A 117 -6.07 -13.60 3.79
CA ILE A 117 -4.87 -13.04 3.19
C ILE A 117 -4.36 -11.96 4.13
N VAL A 118 -3.12 -12.08 4.61
CA VAL A 118 -2.54 -11.16 5.60
C VAL A 118 -1.29 -10.51 5.04
N THR A 119 -1.22 -9.18 5.12
CA THR A 119 0.04 -8.45 4.91
C THR A 119 0.90 -8.51 6.18
N SER A 120 1.87 -9.41 6.18
CA SER A 120 2.99 -9.35 7.12
C SER A 120 4.02 -8.32 6.64
N SER A 121 5.30 -8.53 6.93
CA SER A 121 6.41 -7.70 6.47
C SER A 121 7.72 -8.49 6.57
N GLY A 122 8.70 -8.16 5.73
CA GLY A 122 10.09 -8.57 5.96
C GLY A 122 10.60 -8.18 7.35
N ALA A 123 10.03 -7.15 7.99
CA ALA A 123 10.34 -6.79 9.37
C ALA A 123 10.01 -7.89 10.39
N ALA A 124 9.15 -8.87 10.07
CA ALA A 124 8.82 -9.99 10.96
C ALA A 124 10.03 -10.92 11.21
N TYR A 125 10.95 -11.04 10.24
CA TYR A 125 12.21 -11.76 10.44
C TYR A 125 13.09 -11.12 11.52
N GLY A 126 12.93 -9.82 11.72
CA GLY A 126 13.74 -9.01 12.62
C GLY A 126 15.02 -8.49 11.98
N TYR A 127 15.87 -7.87 12.78
CA TYR A 127 17.09 -7.16 12.38
C TYR A 127 18.27 -7.73 13.16
N HIS A 128 18.69 -8.94 12.80
CA HIS A 128 19.68 -9.71 13.54
C HIS A 128 20.94 -9.96 12.72
N LYS A 129 22.10 -9.99 13.40
CA LYS A 129 23.41 -10.19 12.75
C LYS A 129 23.54 -11.55 12.07
N ASP A 130 22.84 -12.56 12.58
CA ASP A 130 22.88 -13.95 12.12
C ASP A 130 21.94 -14.23 10.94
N LEU A 131 21.21 -13.22 10.43
CA LEU A 131 20.38 -13.39 9.24
C LEU A 131 21.23 -13.72 8.01
N PRO A 132 20.77 -14.63 7.14
CA PRO A 132 21.46 -14.93 5.89
C PRO A 132 21.48 -13.70 4.97
N GLU A 133 22.38 -13.72 3.99
CA GLU A 133 22.47 -12.65 2.99
C GLU A 133 21.16 -12.50 2.19
N TRP A 134 20.47 -13.61 1.95
CA TRP A 134 19.16 -13.69 1.32
C TRP A 134 18.26 -14.56 2.20
N ILE A 135 17.16 -13.97 2.66
CA ILE A 135 16.20 -14.61 3.55
C ILE A 135 15.12 -15.29 2.70
N THR A 136 14.99 -16.60 2.87
CA THR A 136 13.87 -17.37 2.31
C THR A 136 12.73 -17.46 3.30
N GLU A 137 11.55 -17.92 2.88
CA GLU A 137 10.39 -18.02 3.76
C GLU A 137 10.47 -19.12 4.82
N ASP A 138 11.48 -19.99 4.74
CA ASP A 138 11.76 -21.04 5.73
C ASP A 138 12.53 -20.51 6.95
N GLU A 139 13.09 -19.30 6.85
CA GLU A 139 13.70 -18.62 7.99
C GLU A 139 12.64 -18.25 9.03
N PRO A 140 12.91 -18.48 10.33
CA PRO A 140 11.95 -18.17 11.39
C PRO A 140 11.77 -16.66 11.56
N VAL A 141 10.53 -16.26 11.87
CA VAL A 141 10.22 -14.89 12.25
C VAL A 141 10.61 -14.64 13.72
N LYS A 142 11.67 -13.87 13.95
CA LYS A 142 12.15 -13.57 15.31
C LYS A 142 11.60 -12.25 15.86
N GLY A 143 11.26 -11.31 14.97
CA GLY A 143 10.93 -9.93 15.32
C GLY A 143 12.05 -9.21 16.08
N ASN A 144 11.76 -8.01 16.58
CA ASN A 144 12.60 -7.30 17.55
C ASN A 144 11.73 -6.59 18.56
N GLU A 145 11.83 -6.97 19.84
CA GLU A 145 11.04 -6.34 20.90
C GLU A 145 11.27 -4.84 21.00
N VAL A 146 12.47 -4.33 20.68
CA VAL A 146 12.77 -2.88 20.72
C VAL A 146 12.11 -2.09 19.58
N PHE A 147 11.60 -2.77 18.54
CA PHE A 147 10.94 -2.16 17.39
C PHE A 147 9.51 -2.70 17.26
N ALA A 148 8.55 -1.95 17.78
CA ALA A 148 7.15 -2.34 17.94
C ALA A 148 6.57 -2.99 16.67
N TYR A 149 6.71 -2.36 15.50
CA TYR A 149 6.19 -2.89 14.24
C TYR A 149 6.74 -4.29 13.90
N SER A 150 8.05 -4.52 14.04
CA SER A 150 8.66 -5.84 13.82
C SER A 150 8.16 -6.87 14.82
N TRP A 151 8.05 -6.48 16.09
CA TRP A 151 7.49 -7.34 17.13
C TRP A 151 6.02 -7.70 16.85
N HIS A 152 5.19 -6.73 16.48
CA HIS A 152 3.77 -6.96 16.21
C HIS A 152 3.57 -7.89 15.02
N LYS A 153 4.33 -7.70 13.93
CA LYS A 153 4.27 -8.60 12.78
C LYS A 153 4.70 -10.03 13.14
N LYS A 154 5.72 -10.19 13.99
CA LYS A 154 6.08 -11.50 14.53
C LYS A 154 4.93 -12.12 15.34
N CYS A 155 4.32 -11.39 16.26
CA CYS A 155 3.17 -11.90 17.04
C CYS A 155 1.99 -12.32 16.15
N VAL A 156 1.71 -11.56 15.09
CA VAL A 156 0.66 -11.91 14.12
C VAL A 156 1.00 -13.20 13.37
N GLU A 157 2.26 -13.38 12.96
CA GLU A 157 2.68 -14.61 12.27
C GLU A 157 2.68 -15.84 13.17
N ASP A 158 3.03 -15.70 14.45
CA ASP A 158 2.88 -16.79 15.44
C ASP A 158 1.41 -17.20 15.57
N MET A 159 0.49 -16.23 15.70
CA MET A 159 -0.94 -16.53 15.72
C MET A 159 -1.39 -17.23 14.43
N LEU A 160 -0.93 -16.79 13.27
CA LEU A 160 -1.28 -17.43 12.01
C LEU A 160 -0.73 -18.86 11.91
N LEU A 161 0.47 -19.12 12.46
CA LEU A 161 1.02 -20.46 12.58
C LEU A 161 0.12 -21.35 13.46
N GLU A 162 -0.28 -20.87 14.64
CA GLU A 162 -1.22 -21.58 15.52
C GLU A 162 -2.56 -21.88 14.82
N TYR A 163 -3.13 -20.90 14.12
CA TYR A 163 -4.39 -21.07 13.40
C TYR A 163 -4.27 -22.02 12.20
N ARG A 164 -3.07 -22.22 11.65
CA ARG A 164 -2.85 -23.18 10.56
C ARG A 164 -3.04 -24.61 11.06
N ASP A 165 -2.57 -24.88 12.28
CA ASP A 165 -2.71 -26.18 12.92
C ASP A 165 -4.10 -26.36 13.55
N LYS A 166 -4.62 -25.32 14.20
CA LYS A 166 -5.94 -25.33 14.87
C LYS A 166 -7.11 -25.41 13.88
N LEU A 167 -7.02 -24.69 12.77
CA LEU A 167 -8.12 -24.56 11.79
C LEU A 167 -7.61 -24.76 10.35
N PRO A 168 -7.27 -25.99 9.94
CA PRO A 168 -6.75 -26.27 8.59
C PRO A 168 -7.71 -25.88 7.45
N GLY A 169 -9.01 -25.75 7.74
CA GLY A 169 -10.04 -25.29 6.80
C GLY A 169 -9.95 -23.80 6.47
N LEU A 170 -9.30 -22.98 7.32
CA LEU A 170 -9.02 -21.57 7.04
C LEU A 170 -7.73 -21.48 6.25
N LYS A 171 -7.85 -21.42 4.91
CA LYS A 171 -6.71 -21.24 4.02
C LYS A 171 -6.00 -19.92 4.31
N GLN A 172 -4.67 -19.94 4.39
CA GLN A 172 -3.88 -18.75 4.69
C GLN A 172 -2.94 -18.39 3.55
N LEU A 173 -2.94 -17.11 3.16
CA LEU A 173 -1.91 -16.50 2.33
C LEU A 173 -1.23 -15.39 3.11
N ILE A 174 0.04 -15.57 3.44
CA ILE A 174 0.84 -14.59 4.16
C ILE A 174 1.84 -13.99 3.18
N ILE A 175 1.82 -12.67 3.04
CA ILE A 175 2.79 -11.95 2.20
C ILE A 175 3.70 -11.10 3.07
N ARG A 176 5.02 -11.27 2.88
CA ARG A 176 6.09 -10.56 3.60
C ARG A 176 6.78 -9.59 2.62
N PRO A 177 6.21 -8.41 2.36
CA PRO A 177 6.86 -7.42 1.51
C PRO A 177 8.11 -6.84 2.15
N GLY A 178 9.09 -6.55 1.30
CA GLY A 178 10.21 -5.67 1.59
C GLY A 178 9.74 -4.21 1.71
N THR A 179 10.55 -3.27 1.25
CA THR A 179 10.11 -1.87 1.22
C THR A 179 9.18 -1.65 0.03
N ILE A 180 7.91 -1.36 0.30
CA ILE A 180 6.94 -1.05 -0.75
C ILE A 180 7.11 0.41 -1.18
N LEU A 181 7.37 0.63 -2.47
CA LEU A 181 7.36 1.95 -3.09
C LEU A 181 6.24 2.02 -4.13
N GLY A 182 5.68 3.20 -4.31
CA GLY A 182 4.51 3.41 -5.15
C GLY A 182 4.12 4.87 -5.18
N ASP A 183 3.32 5.26 -6.17
CA ASP A 183 2.91 6.65 -6.37
C ASP A 183 2.11 7.21 -5.17
N MET A 184 1.40 6.33 -4.45
CA MET A 184 0.58 6.67 -3.29
C MET A 184 1.25 6.38 -1.95
N MET A 185 2.51 5.90 -1.97
CA MET A 185 3.20 5.42 -0.78
C MET A 185 4.01 6.53 -0.12
N LYS A 186 3.69 6.82 1.15
CA LYS A 186 4.57 7.54 2.08
C LYS A 186 4.90 6.62 3.25
N ASN A 187 6.17 6.35 3.47
CA ASN A 187 6.64 5.52 4.57
C ASN A 187 7.95 6.08 5.17
N GLN A 188 8.38 5.54 6.31
CA GLN A 188 9.60 6.03 6.99
C GLN A 188 10.88 5.93 6.14
N ILE A 189 10.89 5.06 5.11
CA ILE A 189 12.01 4.93 4.17
C ILE A 189 11.96 6.01 3.10
N THR A 190 10.78 6.41 2.62
CA THR A 190 10.66 7.53 1.67
C THR A 190 11.12 8.84 2.30
N ASP A 191 10.85 9.05 3.60
CA ASP A 191 11.35 10.21 4.35
C ASP A 191 12.89 10.23 4.43
N LEU A 192 13.55 9.07 4.44
CA LEU A 192 15.01 8.98 4.39
C LEU A 192 15.54 9.49 3.05
N PHE A 193 14.81 9.27 1.96
CA PHE A 193 15.20 9.75 0.64
C PHE A 193 15.08 11.27 0.50
N GLU A 194 14.26 11.93 1.32
CA GLU A 194 14.14 13.39 1.33
C GLU A 194 15.31 14.08 2.05
N LYS A 195 15.96 13.41 2.99
CA LYS A 195 17.09 13.98 3.76
C LYS A 195 18.29 14.36 2.87
N PRO A 196 19.08 15.38 3.22
CA PRO A 196 20.18 15.87 2.36
C PRO A 196 21.34 14.88 2.20
N VAL A 197 21.47 13.92 3.11
CA VAL A 197 22.56 12.94 3.14
C VAL A 197 22.00 11.52 3.30
N VAL A 198 22.63 10.54 2.65
CA VAL A 198 22.37 9.13 2.92
C VAL A 198 23.24 8.71 4.10
N ILE A 199 22.63 8.18 5.16
CA ILE A 199 23.35 7.71 6.35
C ILE A 199 23.56 6.21 6.25
N GLY A 200 24.81 5.77 6.37
CA GLY A 200 25.19 4.36 6.49
C GLY A 200 25.93 4.09 7.80
N VAL A 201 26.07 2.82 8.16
CA VAL A 201 26.87 2.39 9.31
C VAL A 201 28.19 1.79 8.82
N HIS A 202 29.31 2.14 9.47
CA HIS A 202 30.60 1.53 9.13
C HIS A 202 30.58 0.01 9.28
N GLY A 203 31.14 -0.71 8.30
CA GLY A 203 31.20 -2.17 8.29
C GLY A 203 29.87 -2.87 8.03
N SER A 204 28.84 -2.16 7.56
CA SER A 204 27.51 -2.71 7.29
C SER A 204 26.92 -2.10 6.02
N ASP A 205 26.67 -2.91 5.00
CA ASP A 205 26.10 -2.42 3.74
C ASP A 205 24.59 -2.22 3.81
N SER A 206 23.90 -2.99 4.66
CA SER A 206 22.47 -2.92 5.00
C SER A 206 21.56 -2.52 3.81
N PRO A 207 21.56 -3.31 2.72
CA PRO A 207 20.87 -2.96 1.50
C PRO A 207 19.34 -3.01 1.66
N PHE A 208 18.65 -2.37 0.71
CA PHE A 208 17.20 -2.40 0.58
C PHE A 208 16.78 -3.41 -0.49
N VAL A 209 15.67 -4.09 -0.24
CA VAL A 209 14.86 -4.71 -1.30
C VAL A 209 13.57 -3.94 -1.44
N PHE A 210 13.15 -3.70 -2.68
CA PHE A 210 11.98 -2.90 -3.00
C PHE A 210 10.98 -3.71 -3.81
N ILE A 211 9.69 -3.47 -3.59
CA ILE A 211 8.58 -4.02 -4.39
C ILE A 211 7.65 -2.88 -4.78
N TRP A 212 7.11 -2.91 -5.99
CA TRP A 212 6.14 -1.91 -6.45
C TRP A 212 4.76 -2.16 -5.83
N ASP A 213 4.05 -1.10 -5.43
CA ASP A 213 2.74 -1.23 -4.78
C ASP A 213 1.68 -1.94 -5.63
N GLN A 214 1.72 -1.76 -6.96
CA GLN A 214 0.83 -2.46 -7.89
C GLN A 214 1.15 -3.96 -7.99
N ASP A 215 2.41 -4.37 -7.86
CA ASP A 215 2.77 -5.80 -7.79
C ASP A 215 2.15 -6.43 -6.52
N VAL A 216 2.23 -5.73 -5.39
CA VAL A 216 1.62 -6.19 -4.13
C VAL A 216 0.11 -6.34 -4.28
N ALA A 217 -0.55 -5.37 -4.90
CA ALA A 217 -2.00 -5.42 -5.15
C ALA A 217 -2.39 -6.56 -6.10
N GLU A 218 -1.62 -6.80 -7.16
CA GLU A 218 -1.82 -7.91 -8.08
C GLU A 218 -1.69 -9.26 -7.37
N ILE A 219 -0.65 -9.42 -6.55
CA ILE A 219 -0.42 -10.66 -5.79
C ILE A 219 -1.57 -10.93 -4.82
N ILE A 220 -2.06 -9.91 -4.10
CA ILE A 220 -3.24 -10.06 -3.23
C ILE A 220 -4.47 -10.46 -4.05
N TYR A 221 -4.70 -9.79 -5.18
CA TYR A 221 -5.84 -10.05 -6.06
C TYR A 221 -5.81 -11.47 -6.64
N GLN A 222 -4.67 -11.90 -7.18
CA GLN A 222 -4.48 -13.27 -7.67
C GLN A 222 -4.58 -14.31 -6.55
N GLY A 223 -4.11 -13.97 -5.35
CA GLY A 223 -4.23 -14.79 -4.16
C GLY A 223 -5.68 -15.03 -3.73
N MET A 224 -6.50 -13.98 -3.83
CA MET A 224 -7.94 -14.01 -3.59
C MET A 224 -8.68 -14.82 -4.67
N LEU A 225 -8.50 -14.48 -5.95
CA LEU A 225 -9.18 -15.12 -7.07
C LEU A 225 -8.89 -16.62 -7.14
N ASN A 226 -7.60 -16.98 -7.08
CA ASN A 226 -7.15 -18.35 -7.27
C ASN A 226 -7.02 -19.12 -5.94
N GLN A 227 -7.44 -18.51 -4.82
CA GLN A 227 -7.37 -19.10 -3.49
C GLN A 227 -5.99 -19.64 -3.13
N LYS A 228 -4.94 -18.90 -3.51
CA LYS A 228 -3.55 -19.28 -3.23
C LYS A 228 -3.31 -19.34 -1.72
N THR A 229 -2.42 -20.22 -1.30
CA THR A 229 -2.02 -20.39 0.10
C THR A 229 -0.52 -20.46 0.22
N GLY A 230 0.00 -20.22 1.41
CA GLY A 230 1.43 -20.26 1.70
C GLY A 230 1.97 -18.93 2.19
N ILE A 231 3.29 -18.86 2.29
CA ILE A 231 4.04 -17.72 2.78
C ILE A 231 4.99 -17.28 1.67
N PHE A 232 4.96 -16.01 1.31
CA PHE A 232 5.76 -15.48 0.20
C PHE A 232 6.43 -14.16 0.57
N ASN A 233 7.72 -14.07 0.30
CA ASN A 233 8.49 -12.84 0.33
C ASN A 233 8.22 -12.03 -0.95
N LEU A 234 7.99 -10.72 -0.79
CA LEU A 234 7.70 -9.83 -1.92
C LEU A 234 8.83 -8.81 -2.05
N ALA A 235 9.65 -8.99 -3.08
CA ALA A 235 10.72 -8.10 -3.49
C ALA A 235 10.94 -8.21 -5.00
N GLY A 236 11.30 -7.11 -5.66
CA GLY A 236 11.88 -7.14 -7.00
C GLY A 236 13.31 -7.69 -6.96
N ASP A 237 13.81 -8.15 -8.10
CA ASP A 237 15.14 -8.75 -8.17
C ASP A 237 16.26 -7.81 -7.75
N GLY A 238 17.29 -8.40 -7.16
CA GLY A 238 18.45 -7.68 -6.64
C GLY A 238 18.13 -6.89 -5.38
N LYS A 239 19.13 -6.15 -4.91
CA LYS A 239 19.08 -5.30 -3.72
C LYS A 239 19.83 -4.02 -4.00
N VAL A 240 19.49 -2.94 -3.29
CA VAL A 240 20.08 -1.62 -3.47
C VAL A 240 20.88 -1.26 -2.22
N THR A 241 22.19 -1.18 -2.34
CA THR A 241 23.10 -0.78 -1.27
C THR A 241 22.98 0.71 -0.95
N ASN A 242 23.46 1.13 0.23
CA ASN A 242 23.53 2.56 0.56
C ASN A 242 24.42 3.36 -0.42
N ILE A 243 25.42 2.70 -1.05
CA ILE A 243 26.28 3.32 -2.06
C ILE A 243 25.50 3.59 -3.34
N GLU A 244 24.76 2.60 -3.83
CA GLU A 244 23.91 2.76 -5.01
C GLU A 244 22.79 3.77 -4.75
N LEU A 245 22.16 3.70 -3.58
CA LEU A 245 21.14 4.65 -3.17
C LEU A 245 21.67 6.09 -3.19
N ALA A 246 22.85 6.35 -2.61
CA ALA A 246 23.49 7.66 -2.63
C ALA A 246 23.79 8.16 -4.05
N LYS A 247 24.26 7.26 -4.94
CA LYS A 247 24.48 7.58 -6.35
C LYS A 247 23.19 7.93 -7.08
N ILE A 248 22.13 7.13 -6.90
CA ILE A 248 20.83 7.35 -7.54
C ILE A 248 20.20 8.66 -7.06
N LEU A 249 20.24 8.92 -5.75
CA LEU A 249 19.72 10.15 -5.15
C LEU A 249 20.60 11.39 -5.43
N LYS A 250 21.81 11.20 -5.97
CA LYS A 250 22.82 12.25 -6.12
C LYS A 250 23.14 12.98 -4.80
N LYS A 251 23.27 12.19 -3.73
CA LYS A 251 23.51 12.69 -2.36
C LYS A 251 24.81 12.13 -1.78
N PRO A 252 25.50 12.87 -0.89
CA PRO A 252 26.66 12.34 -0.20
C PRO A 252 26.25 11.18 0.73
N LEU A 253 27.10 10.14 0.78
CA LEU A 253 26.99 9.03 1.72
C LEU A 253 27.89 9.31 2.93
N VAL A 254 27.29 9.41 4.12
CA VAL A 254 28.02 9.54 5.38
C VAL A 254 27.93 8.23 6.14
N LYS A 255 29.05 7.52 6.26
CA LYS A 255 29.14 6.30 7.09
C LYS A 255 29.54 6.69 8.51
N ILE A 256 28.72 6.34 9.49
CA ILE A 256 28.93 6.67 10.91
C ILE A 256 29.31 5.39 11.67
N PRO A 257 30.36 5.38 12.52
CA PRO A 257 30.64 4.27 13.42
C PRO A 257 29.45 3.98 14.34
N ALA A 258 29.09 2.71 14.50
CA ALA A 258 27.93 2.30 15.32
C ALA A 258 27.94 2.87 16.75
N PRO A 259 29.08 2.92 17.50
CA PRO A 259 29.09 3.50 18.84
C PRO A 259 28.74 4.99 18.87
N VAL A 260 29.20 5.75 17.88
CA VAL A 260 28.92 7.19 17.75
C VAL A 260 27.43 7.42 17.49
N LEU A 261 26.86 6.64 16.57
CA LEU A 261 25.43 6.70 16.27
C LEU A 261 24.58 6.32 17.49
N ARG A 262 25.05 5.36 18.31
CA ARG A 262 24.39 4.94 19.55
C ARG A 262 24.32 6.07 20.55
N GLY A 263 25.44 6.74 20.78
CA GLY A 263 25.51 7.89 21.67
C GLY A 263 24.61 9.03 21.20
N ALA A 264 24.66 9.36 19.91
CA ALA A 264 23.83 10.42 19.32
C ALA A 264 22.32 10.15 19.47
N LEU A 265 21.87 8.94 19.13
CA LEU A 265 20.45 8.55 19.29
C LEU A 265 20.02 8.53 20.76
N GLY A 266 20.91 8.11 21.67
CA GLY A 266 20.64 8.17 23.11
C GLY A 266 20.41 9.59 23.62
N ILE A 267 21.24 10.54 23.18
CA ILE A 267 21.10 11.96 23.53
C ILE A 267 19.83 12.55 22.92
N LEU A 268 19.61 12.35 21.61
CA LEU A 268 18.44 12.90 20.92
C LEU A 268 17.13 12.37 21.51
N LYS A 269 17.07 11.09 21.87
CA LYS A 269 15.90 10.49 22.53
C LYS A 269 15.69 11.08 23.93
N LYS A 270 16.76 11.29 24.71
CA LYS A 270 16.68 11.91 26.04
C LYS A 270 16.04 13.31 26.00
N PHE A 271 16.24 14.04 24.92
CA PHE A 271 15.63 15.37 24.71
C PHE A 271 14.32 15.35 23.91
N ASN A 272 13.73 14.17 23.66
CA ASN A 272 12.53 14.00 22.81
C ASN A 272 12.67 14.59 21.40
N LEU A 273 13.90 14.75 20.90
CA LEU A 273 14.20 15.26 19.55
C LEU A 273 14.11 14.17 18.49
N THR A 274 14.01 12.91 18.91
CA THR A 274 13.76 11.77 18.03
C THR A 274 13.01 10.67 18.75
N GLN A 275 12.16 9.95 18.01
CA GLN A 275 11.55 8.70 18.47
C GLN A 275 12.54 7.52 18.45
N TYR A 276 13.69 7.70 17.80
CA TYR A 276 14.64 6.63 17.52
C TYR A 276 15.68 6.48 18.64
N GLY A 277 15.73 5.30 19.25
CA GLY A 277 16.64 4.99 20.36
C GLY A 277 17.96 4.34 19.93
N PRO A 278 18.93 4.22 20.86
CA PRO A 278 20.21 3.53 20.61
C PRO A 278 20.05 2.07 20.14
N ASP A 279 18.94 1.43 20.49
CA ASP A 279 18.63 0.03 20.16
C ASP A 279 18.20 -0.17 18.70
N GLN A 280 17.98 0.91 17.95
CA GLN A 280 17.61 0.86 16.54
C GLN A 280 18.80 0.91 15.58
N ILE A 281 20.03 0.82 16.09
CA ILE A 281 21.21 0.71 15.22
C ILE A 281 21.19 -0.61 14.45
N ASP A 282 20.68 -1.67 15.06
CA ASP A 282 20.62 -2.98 14.42
C ASP A 282 19.65 -2.96 13.24
N PHE A 283 18.57 -2.17 13.32
CA PHE A 283 17.70 -1.85 12.18
C PHE A 283 18.46 -1.21 11.00
N LEU A 284 19.48 -0.38 11.27
CA LEU A 284 20.29 0.26 10.24
C LEU A 284 21.42 -0.63 9.71
N LYS A 285 21.71 -1.76 10.37
CA LYS A 285 22.83 -2.64 10.04
C LYS A 285 22.37 -3.93 9.37
N TYR A 286 21.29 -4.51 9.87
CA TYR A 286 20.89 -5.88 9.61
C TYR A 286 19.51 -5.94 8.96
N ARG A 287 19.25 -5.06 7.99
CA ARG A 287 17.98 -5.07 7.25
C ARG A 287 17.75 -6.42 6.55
N PRO A 288 16.56 -7.01 6.69
CA PRO A 288 16.16 -8.18 5.92
C PRO A 288 16.28 -7.95 4.41
N VAL A 289 16.98 -8.87 3.75
CA VAL A 289 17.09 -8.92 2.28
C VAL A 289 16.31 -10.13 1.82
N LEU A 290 15.20 -9.91 1.16
CA LEU A 290 14.22 -10.95 0.88
C LEU A 290 14.52 -11.64 -0.45
N ASP A 291 14.61 -12.96 -0.44
CA ASP A 291 14.62 -13.78 -1.64
C ASP A 291 13.19 -13.88 -2.21
N ASN A 292 13.04 -13.77 -3.53
CA ASN A 292 11.74 -13.80 -4.22
C ASN A 292 11.52 -15.05 -5.10
N GLN A 293 12.38 -16.07 -5.00
CA GLN A 293 12.31 -17.25 -5.86
C GLN A 293 11.02 -18.04 -5.64
N ARG A 294 10.54 -18.15 -4.39
CA ARG A 294 9.28 -18.83 -4.08
C ARG A 294 8.05 -18.09 -4.63
N LEU A 295 8.07 -16.75 -4.63
CA LEU A 295 7.05 -15.94 -5.30
C LEU A 295 6.98 -16.26 -6.81
N LYS A 296 8.13 -16.43 -7.47
CA LYS A 296 8.19 -16.73 -8.91
C LYS A 296 7.81 -18.18 -9.23
N SER A 297 8.43 -19.13 -8.54
CA SER A 297 8.34 -20.56 -8.85
C SER A 297 7.08 -21.24 -8.29
N VAL A 298 6.62 -20.84 -7.10
CA VAL A 298 5.50 -21.49 -6.40
C VAL A 298 4.22 -20.66 -6.49
N PHE A 299 4.28 -19.36 -6.18
CA PHE A 299 3.09 -18.51 -6.33
C PHE A 299 2.76 -18.31 -7.82
N GLY A 300 3.78 -18.16 -8.66
CA GLY A 300 3.68 -18.00 -10.11
C GLY A 300 3.65 -16.53 -10.55
N TYR A 301 4.22 -15.62 -9.75
CA TYR A 301 4.24 -14.18 -10.05
C TYR A 301 5.66 -13.67 -10.13
N THR A 302 5.98 -12.97 -11.22
CA THR A 302 7.25 -12.26 -11.38
C THR A 302 6.99 -10.77 -11.25
N PRO A 303 7.56 -10.09 -10.23
CA PRO A 303 7.46 -8.64 -10.10
C PRO A 303 7.86 -7.91 -11.39
N VAL A 304 7.10 -6.88 -11.75
CA VAL A 304 7.31 -6.13 -13.00
C VAL A 304 8.67 -5.43 -13.01
N TYR A 305 9.15 -5.01 -11.84
CA TYR A 305 10.38 -4.26 -11.68
C TYR A 305 11.36 -4.94 -10.73
N THR A 306 12.65 -4.85 -11.06
CA THR A 306 13.74 -5.12 -10.11
C THR A 306 13.78 -4.09 -8.98
N SER A 307 14.41 -4.39 -7.84
CA SER A 307 14.50 -3.46 -6.70
C SER A 307 15.06 -2.09 -7.10
N ILE A 308 16.06 -2.04 -7.98
CA ILE A 308 16.64 -0.77 -8.47
C ILE A 308 15.67 -0.01 -9.39
N GLN A 309 14.93 -0.71 -10.25
CA GLN A 309 13.93 -0.10 -11.13
C GLN A 309 12.74 0.45 -10.35
N VAL A 310 12.31 -0.24 -9.28
CA VAL A 310 11.29 0.27 -8.35
C VAL A 310 11.72 1.61 -7.76
N LEU A 311 12.96 1.68 -7.25
CA LEU A 311 13.51 2.92 -6.69
C LEU A 311 13.62 4.04 -7.74
N GLN A 312 14.14 3.73 -8.93
CA GLN A 312 14.26 4.71 -10.02
C GLN A 312 12.91 5.24 -10.46
N ARG A 313 11.90 4.37 -10.56
CA ARG A 313 10.52 4.75 -10.88
C ARG A 313 9.93 5.66 -9.81
N TYR A 314 10.14 5.32 -8.54
CA TYR A 314 9.68 6.14 -7.42
C TYR A 314 10.31 7.54 -7.41
N LEU A 315 11.61 7.65 -7.71
CA LEU A 315 12.35 8.91 -7.67
C LEU A 315 12.19 9.79 -8.91
N ASN A 316 11.80 9.20 -10.03
CA ASN A 316 11.43 9.92 -11.23
C ASN A 316 9.93 9.75 -11.46
N PRO A 317 9.08 10.39 -10.62
CA PRO A 317 7.67 10.45 -10.92
C PRO A 317 7.54 11.27 -12.19
N GLN A 318 7.50 10.62 -13.34
CA GLN A 318 7.11 11.19 -14.64
C GLN A 318 5.62 11.63 -14.63
N ARG A 319 5.11 12.03 -13.47
CA ARG A 319 3.70 12.26 -13.21
C ARG A 319 3.60 13.46 -12.29
N THR A 320 3.81 14.61 -12.88
CA THR A 320 3.08 15.78 -12.46
C THR A 320 2.10 16.12 -13.58
N PHE A 321 0.82 16.10 -13.26
CA PHE A 321 -0.23 16.55 -14.15
C PHE A 321 -0.24 18.07 -14.14
N LEU A 322 -0.20 18.70 -15.32
CA LEU A 322 -0.35 20.15 -15.43
C LEU A 322 -1.85 20.46 -15.52
N VAL A 323 -2.48 20.60 -14.37
CA VAL A 323 -3.90 20.92 -14.31
C VAL A 323 -4.08 22.41 -14.54
N LYS A 324 -4.90 22.79 -15.52
CA LYS A 324 -5.18 24.20 -15.83
C LYS A 324 -6.60 24.54 -15.43
N ASN A 325 -6.75 25.49 -14.51
CA ASN A 325 -8.01 26.19 -14.28
C ASN A 325 -8.10 27.41 -15.23
N LYS A 326 -9.30 27.99 -15.39
CA LYS A 326 -9.58 29.23 -16.12
C LYS A 326 -8.60 30.37 -15.80
N GLU A 327 -7.96 30.35 -14.63
CA GLU A 327 -7.08 31.43 -14.16
C GLU A 327 -5.60 31.05 -14.00
N GLN A 328 -5.22 29.76 -13.81
CA GLN A 328 -3.83 29.36 -13.50
C GLN A 328 -3.46 27.93 -13.96
N LYS A 329 -2.17 27.70 -14.25
CA LYS A 329 -1.57 26.37 -14.44
C LYS A 329 -1.01 25.88 -13.11
N ILE A 330 -1.41 24.69 -12.68
CA ILE A 330 -0.98 24.07 -11.42
C ILE A 330 -0.38 22.70 -11.73
N GLN A 331 0.83 22.46 -11.25
CA GLN A 331 1.50 21.18 -11.39
C GLN A 331 1.11 20.32 -10.18
N LEU A 332 0.35 19.24 -10.40
CA LEU A 332 -0.16 18.35 -9.36
C LEU A 332 0.42 16.94 -9.53
N THR A 333 0.94 16.36 -8.46
CA THR A 333 1.24 14.93 -8.38
C THR A 333 -0.05 14.08 -8.41
N PRO A 334 0.02 12.77 -8.73
CA PRO A 334 -1.13 11.85 -8.59
C PRO A 334 -1.80 11.90 -7.22
N LEU A 335 -1.01 12.10 -6.16
CA LEU A 335 -1.51 12.25 -4.80
C LEU A 335 -2.27 13.58 -4.61
N GLU A 336 -1.80 14.68 -5.20
CA GLU A 336 -2.50 15.96 -5.12
C GLU A 336 -3.77 15.98 -5.97
N VAL A 337 -3.77 15.31 -7.12
CA VAL A 337 -4.99 15.01 -7.89
C VAL A 337 -5.99 14.22 -7.04
N PHE A 338 -5.51 13.19 -6.35
CA PHE A 338 -6.31 12.38 -5.43
C PHE A 338 -6.89 13.19 -4.26
N ILE A 339 -6.13 14.14 -3.69
CA ILE A 339 -6.55 14.96 -2.55
C ILE A 339 -7.51 16.08 -2.98
N HIS A 340 -7.32 16.68 -4.16
CA HIS A 340 -8.06 17.87 -4.60
C HIS A 340 -9.25 17.59 -5.52
N HIS A 341 -9.52 16.31 -5.84
CA HIS A 341 -10.63 15.79 -6.64
C HIS A 341 -11.98 16.52 -6.46
N ASP A 342 -12.40 16.80 -5.21
CA ASP A 342 -13.70 17.43 -4.90
C ASP A 342 -13.79 18.92 -5.37
N ARG A 343 -12.71 19.47 -5.95
CA ARG A 343 -12.64 20.84 -6.48
C ARG A 343 -12.28 20.88 -7.97
N LEU A 344 -12.29 19.73 -8.66
CA LEU A 344 -11.76 19.61 -10.02
C LEU A 344 -12.82 19.66 -11.13
N ASP A 345 -14.11 19.84 -10.80
CA ASP A 345 -15.24 19.84 -11.76
C ASP A 345 -15.13 20.90 -12.88
N ASP A 346 -14.22 21.89 -12.75
CA ASP A 346 -13.98 22.98 -13.70
C ASP A 346 -12.61 22.94 -14.40
N LEU A 347 -11.84 21.85 -14.28
CA LEU A 347 -10.44 21.82 -14.71
C LEU A 347 -10.23 21.16 -16.08
N ILE A 348 -9.42 21.81 -16.91
CA ILE A 348 -8.90 21.23 -18.16
C ILE A 348 -7.55 20.60 -17.83
N TRP A 349 -7.41 19.31 -18.13
CA TRP A 349 -6.19 18.55 -17.89
C TRP A 349 -5.22 18.74 -19.08
N GLU A 350 -4.19 19.56 -18.89
CA GLU A 350 -3.06 19.63 -19.82
C GLU A 350 -1.99 18.63 -19.34
N THR A 351 -1.44 17.82 -20.23
CA THR A 351 -0.38 16.89 -19.84
C THR A 351 0.67 16.84 -20.94
N ASP A 352 1.94 16.95 -20.55
CA ASP A 352 3.06 16.86 -21.49
C ASP A 352 3.63 15.44 -21.40
N LEU A 353 2.79 14.46 -21.76
CA LEU A 353 3.18 13.05 -21.75
C LEU A 353 3.75 12.69 -23.11
N ALA A 354 5.07 12.60 -23.18
CA ALA A 354 5.80 12.25 -24.40
C ALA A 354 5.62 10.78 -24.82
N GLU A 355 5.18 9.90 -23.91
CA GLU A 355 5.08 8.46 -24.16
C GLU A 355 3.64 7.94 -24.05
N LYS A 356 3.18 7.20 -25.07
CA LYS A 356 1.84 6.55 -25.13
C LYS A 356 1.49 5.76 -23.87
N LYS A 357 2.46 5.06 -23.28
CA LYS A 357 2.29 4.29 -22.04
C LYS A 357 1.85 5.18 -20.86
N GLN A 358 2.34 6.41 -20.80
CA GLN A 358 1.98 7.36 -19.74
C GLN A 358 0.56 7.90 -19.96
N GLN A 359 0.16 8.08 -21.23
CA GLN A 359 -1.21 8.46 -21.59
C GLN A 359 -2.20 7.37 -21.22
N ASP A 360 -1.88 6.10 -21.51
CA ASP A 360 -2.70 4.95 -21.11
C ASP A 360 -2.80 4.84 -19.58
N GLU A 361 -1.71 5.06 -18.83
CA GLU A 361 -1.71 5.08 -17.36
C GLU A 361 -2.52 6.24 -16.75
N LEU A 362 -2.54 7.41 -17.42
CA LEU A 362 -3.35 8.57 -17.04
C LEU A 362 -4.83 8.30 -17.29
N LEU A 363 -5.17 7.71 -18.43
CA LEU A 363 -6.54 7.29 -18.74
C LEU A 363 -6.99 6.21 -17.76
N ASP A 364 -6.16 5.23 -17.44
CA ASP A 364 -6.41 4.24 -16.38
C ASP A 364 -6.63 4.91 -15.01
N TRP A 365 -5.94 6.02 -14.73
CA TRP A 365 -6.19 6.83 -13.54
C TRP A 365 -7.55 7.52 -13.65
N ILE A 366 -7.79 8.36 -14.65
CA ILE A 366 -9.03 9.13 -14.83
C ILE A 366 -10.25 8.21 -14.85
N SER A 367 -10.23 7.13 -15.63
CA SER A 367 -11.31 6.14 -15.68
C SER A 367 -11.54 5.42 -14.34
N PHE A 368 -10.51 5.29 -13.51
CA PHE A 368 -10.67 4.80 -12.14
C PHE A 368 -11.31 5.84 -11.21
N PHE A 369 -11.04 7.15 -11.39
CA PHE A 369 -11.63 8.22 -10.54
C PHE A 369 -13.05 8.61 -10.95
N GLU A 370 -13.38 8.62 -12.24
CA GLU A 370 -14.72 9.04 -12.66
C GLU A 370 -15.77 7.92 -12.54
N GLY A 371 -15.35 6.70 -12.21
CA GLY A 371 -16.20 5.52 -12.32
C GLY A 371 -16.77 5.41 -13.74
N GLN A 372 -17.73 4.52 -13.96
CA GLN A 372 -18.45 4.47 -15.25
C GLN A 372 -19.38 5.69 -15.48
N ARG A 373 -19.15 6.84 -14.82
CA ARG A 373 -19.91 8.09 -15.02
C ARG A 373 -19.27 9.03 -16.05
N ALA A 374 -18.16 8.65 -16.67
CA ALA A 374 -17.59 9.46 -17.74
C ALA A 374 -18.38 9.28 -19.04
N GLY A 375 -19.10 10.32 -19.43
CA GLY A 375 -19.29 10.64 -20.85
C GLY A 375 -17.95 10.67 -21.57
N GLN A 376 -17.98 10.57 -22.90
CA GLN A 376 -16.81 10.39 -23.76
C GLN A 376 -15.59 11.23 -23.34
N ILE A 377 -14.55 10.57 -22.80
CA ILE A 377 -13.23 11.17 -22.61
C ILE A 377 -12.66 11.40 -24.00
N HIS A 378 -12.58 12.66 -24.45
CA HIS A 378 -12.01 12.99 -25.75
C HIS A 378 -10.54 13.36 -25.58
N LEU A 379 -9.67 12.50 -26.10
CA LEU A 379 -8.29 12.86 -26.40
C LEU A 379 -8.31 13.85 -27.56
N VAL A 380 -7.77 15.05 -27.34
CA VAL A 380 -7.58 16.05 -28.38
C VAL A 380 -6.09 16.21 -28.59
N GLU A 381 -5.53 15.61 -29.63
CA GLU A 381 -4.16 15.92 -30.05
C GLU A 381 -4.15 17.31 -30.69
N LYS A 382 -3.37 18.24 -30.13
CA LYS A 382 -3.18 19.57 -30.74
C LYS A 382 -1.72 19.70 -31.13
N ASN A 383 -1.44 19.51 -32.43
CA ASN A 383 -0.12 19.78 -32.98
C ASN A 383 0.15 21.29 -32.96
N SER A 384 0.93 21.75 -31.98
CA SER A 384 1.43 23.12 -31.95
C SER A 384 2.69 23.22 -32.81
N LYS A 385 2.68 24.08 -33.85
CA LYS A 385 3.83 24.31 -34.75
C LYS A 385 4.99 25.11 -34.12
N MET A 386 4.96 25.40 -32.81
CA MET A 386 5.91 26.32 -32.16
C MET A 386 6.81 25.69 -31.08
N ALA A 387 6.72 24.40 -30.82
CA ALA A 387 7.67 23.72 -29.93
C ALA A 387 8.02 22.35 -30.52
N SER A 388 9.28 21.93 -30.39
CA SER A 388 9.80 20.61 -30.79
C SER A 388 9.24 19.45 -29.95
N HIS A 389 8.08 19.64 -29.32
CA HIS A 389 7.45 18.71 -28.38
C HIS A 389 5.98 18.51 -28.79
N THR A 390 5.56 17.25 -28.89
CA THR A 390 4.18 16.85 -29.15
C THR A 390 3.44 16.80 -27.81
N SER A 391 2.54 17.74 -27.56
CA SER A 391 1.72 17.76 -26.34
C SER A 391 0.33 17.18 -26.61
N THR A 392 -0.12 16.25 -25.78
CA THR A 392 -1.43 15.59 -25.88
C THR A 392 -2.39 16.15 -24.84
N TYR A 393 -3.59 16.56 -25.26
CA TYR A 393 -4.57 17.16 -24.36
C TYR A 393 -5.66 16.14 -24.01
N VAL A 394 -6.00 16.03 -22.73
CA VAL A 394 -7.15 15.21 -22.26
C VAL A 394 -8.25 16.17 -21.83
N ASN A 395 -9.34 16.24 -22.58
CA ASN A 395 -10.49 17.04 -22.18
C ASN A 395 -11.50 16.14 -21.48
N VAL A 396 -11.55 16.23 -20.15
CA VAL A 396 -12.54 15.52 -19.34
C VAL A 396 -13.72 16.46 -19.16
N ARG A 397 -14.86 16.16 -19.79
CA ARG A 397 -16.12 16.89 -19.60
C ARG A 397 -17.11 15.98 -18.90
N SER A 398 -17.54 16.37 -17.70
CA SER A 398 -18.75 15.83 -17.09
C SER A 398 -19.93 16.07 -18.05
N THR A 399 -20.46 15.00 -18.65
CA THR A 399 -21.73 15.08 -19.38
C THR A 399 -22.85 15.22 -18.35
N GLY A 400 -23.76 16.16 -18.55
CA GLY A 400 -24.80 16.60 -17.61
C GLY A 400 -25.82 15.56 -17.09
N GLU A 401 -25.53 14.26 -17.16
CA GLU A 401 -26.26 13.20 -16.45
C GLU A 401 -26.06 13.26 -14.93
N ALA A 402 -24.94 13.81 -14.45
CA ALA A 402 -24.70 14.03 -13.02
C ALA A 402 -25.74 14.98 -12.38
N ASP A 403 -26.19 16.00 -13.11
CA ASP A 403 -27.22 16.94 -12.66
C ASP A 403 -28.61 16.31 -12.62
N ASN A 404 -28.90 15.36 -13.51
CA ASN A 404 -30.17 14.62 -13.52
C ASN A 404 -30.23 13.56 -12.41
N LEU A 405 -29.11 12.88 -12.13
CA LEU A 405 -29.02 11.92 -11.02
C LEU A 405 -29.08 12.64 -9.67
N LYS A 406 -28.46 13.82 -9.56
CA LYS A 406 -28.53 14.69 -8.38
C LYS A 406 -29.96 15.20 -8.13
N LYS A 407 -30.67 15.63 -9.18
CA LYS A 407 -32.10 15.98 -9.10
C LYS A 407 -33.01 14.80 -8.78
N GLN A 408 -32.70 13.59 -9.27
CA GLN A 408 -33.45 12.38 -8.93
C GLN A 408 -33.24 11.95 -7.47
N LEU A 409 -32.02 12.10 -6.94
CA LEU A 409 -31.68 11.76 -5.56
C LEU A 409 -32.16 12.82 -4.56
N GLU A 410 -32.17 14.11 -4.93
CA GLU A 410 -32.75 15.20 -4.12
C GLU A 410 -34.29 15.17 -4.08
N GLY A 411 -34.94 14.51 -5.06
CA GLY A 411 -36.40 14.30 -5.10
C GLY A 411 -36.91 13.15 -4.23
N GLN A 412 -36.03 12.25 -3.78
CA GLN A 412 -36.38 11.18 -2.84
C GLN A 412 -36.07 11.66 -1.41
N LYS A 413 -37.11 12.09 -0.70
CA LYS A 413 -37.05 12.53 0.70
C LYS A 413 -36.22 11.57 1.56
N GLY A 414 -35.12 12.05 2.14
CA GLY A 414 -34.49 11.39 3.29
C GLY A 414 -32.95 11.29 3.34
N TYR A 415 -32.18 12.09 2.61
CA TYR A 415 -30.72 12.19 2.82
C TYR A 415 -30.35 13.56 3.35
N HIS A 416 -30.14 13.67 4.66
CA HIS A 416 -29.42 14.82 5.24
C HIS A 416 -27.91 14.56 5.14
N SER A 417 -27.19 15.52 4.56
CA SER A 417 -25.74 15.48 4.36
C SER A 417 -24.96 15.41 5.67
N LEU A 418 -23.99 14.51 5.75
CA LEU A 418 -22.78 14.61 6.57
C LEU A 418 -21.54 14.36 5.69
#